data_AF-A0AAU9Y315-F1
#
_entry.id   AF-A0AAU9Y315-F1
#
_cell.length_a   1.000
_cell.length_b   1.000
_cell.length_c   1.000
_cell.angle_alpha   90.00
_cell.angle_beta   90.00
_cell.angle_gamma   90.00
#
_symmetry.space_group_name_H-M   'P 1'
#
loop_
_entity.id
_entity.type
_entity.pdbx_description
1 polymer ?
#
loop_
_entity_poly.entity_id
_entity_poly.type
_entity_poly.pdbx_seq_one_letter_code
_entity_poly.pdbx_strand_id
1 'polypeptide(L)' 'YDVQFKESGTQYTEKIKVDTDKQTELFKVPAHNDVDGSNILHDFKANISMLMLPDKKICYLLPLSRELPSPKRLENDL' A
#
# COMPACT_ATOMS: atom_id res chain seq x y z
N TYR A 1 -9.89 -3.80 -3.36
CA TYR A 1 -10.25 -2.59 -4.12
C TYR A 1 -9.25 -2.42 -5.24
N ASP A 2 -9.72 -2.14 -6.44
CA ASP A 2 -8.88 -1.80 -7.59
C ASP A 2 -9.04 -0.30 -7.84
N VAL A 3 -8.00 0.48 -7.52
CA VAL A 3 -8.01 1.94 -7.61
C VAL A 3 -7.28 2.36 -8.87
N GLN A 4 -8.00 3.10 -9.72
CA GLN A 4 -7.51 3.55 -11.00
C GLN A 4 -6.88 4.94 -10.88
N PHE A 5 -5.63 5.08 -11.35
CA PHE A 5 -4.96 6.37 -11.44
C PHE A 5 -4.27 6.53 -12.80
N LYS A 6 -4.15 7.76 -13.26
CA LYS A 6 -3.55 8.09 -14.55
C LYS A 6 -2.30 8.93 -14.33
N GLU A 7 -1.20 8.53 -14.94
CA GLU A 7 0.08 9.24 -14.87
C GLU A 7 0.69 9.31 -16.26
N SER A 8 1.13 10.50 -16.67
CA SER A 8 1.74 10.74 -17.99
C SER A 8 0.91 10.23 -19.18
N GLY A 9 -0.42 10.23 -19.06
CA GLY A 9 -1.31 9.74 -20.12
C GLY A 9 -1.65 8.25 -20.02
N THR A 10 -0.92 7.47 -19.22
CA THR A 10 -1.11 6.03 -19.05
C THR A 10 -1.97 5.73 -17.83
N GLN A 11 -2.91 4.81 -17.98
CA GLN A 11 -3.78 4.35 -16.90
C GLN A 11 -3.14 3.16 -16.17
N TYR A 12 -3.12 3.23 -14.85
CA TYR A 12 -2.63 2.17 -13.98
C TYR A 12 -3.73 1.74 -13.00
N THR A 13 -3.50 0.61 -12.33
CA THR A 13 -4.41 0.07 -11.32
C THR A 13 -3.60 -0.37 -10.10
N GLU A 14 -3.80 0.34 -9.00
CA GLU A 14 -3.32 -0.07 -7.68
C GLU A 14 -4.31 -1.04 -7.05
N LYS A 15 -3.82 -2.10 -6.40
CA LYS A 15 -4.69 -3.02 -5.66
C LYS A 15 -4.53 -2.82 -4.17
N ILE A 16 -5.62 -2.44 -3.52
CA ILE A 16 -5.67 -2.24 -2.07
C ILE A 16 -6.46 -3.38 -1.45
N LYS A 17 -5.87 -4.05 -0.47
CA LYS A 17 -6.56 -5.01 0.40
C LYS A 17 -6.61 -4.42 1.79
N VAL A 18 -7.81 -4.28 2.32
CA VAL A 18 -8.03 -3.86 3.71
C VAL A 18 -8.56 -5.07 4.46
N ASP A 19 -7.99 -5.37 5.63
CA ASP A 19 -8.44 -6.42 6.53
C ASP A 19 -8.64 -5.78 7.91
N THR A 20 -9.91 -5.49 8.23
CA THR A 20 -10.31 -4.83 9.47
C THR A 20 -10.23 -5.76 10.68
N ASP A 21 -10.28 -7.08 10.50
CA ASP A 21 -10.12 -8.05 11.60
C ASP A 21 -8.64 -8.18 12.00
N LYS A 22 -7.76 -8.29 11.00
CA LYS A 22 -6.31 -8.33 11.22
C LYS A 22 -5.73 -6.95 11.54
N GLN A 23 -6.46 -5.88 11.24
CA GLN A 23 -5.99 -4.49 11.31
C GLN A 23 -4.75 -4.29 10.43
N THR A 24 -4.87 -4.72 9.18
CA THR A 24 -3.81 -4.61 8.17
C THR A 24 -4.36 -4.06 6.87
N GLU A 25 -3.51 -3.35 6.15
CA GLU A 25 -3.79 -2.86 4.80
C GLU A 25 -2.56 -3.11 3.92
N LEU A 26 -2.82 -3.60 2.71
CA LEU A 26 -1.80 -3.94 1.73
C LEU A 26 -2.11 -3.22 0.42
N PHE A 27 -1.23 -2.30 0.06
CA PHE A 27 -1.22 -1.59 -1.21
C PHE A 27 -0.26 -2.34 -2.15
N LYS A 28 -0.72 -2.61 -3.37
CA LYS A 28 0.12 -3.15 -4.45
C LYS A 28 0.12 -2.15 -5.59
N VAL A 29 1.20 -1.40 -5.66
CA VAL A 29 1.44 -0.37 -6.65
C VAL A 29 2.18 -1.02 -7.82
N PRO A 30 1.63 -1.03 -9.05
CA PRO A 30 2.36 -1.53 -10.21
C PRO A 30 3.58 -0.66 -10.48
N ALA A 31 4.58 -1.17 -11.20
CA ALA A 31 5.60 -0.29 -11.77
C ALA A 31 4.93 0.66 -12.77
N HIS A 32 5.29 1.94 -12.74
CA HIS A 32 4.75 2.95 -13.63
C HIS A 32 5.79 4.00 -13.96
N ASN A 33 5.93 4.32 -15.26
CA ASN A 33 6.97 5.22 -15.76
C ASN A 33 8.37 4.80 -15.27
N ASP A 34 9.06 5.69 -14.56
CA ASP A 34 10.41 5.45 -14.00
C ASP A 34 10.37 5.06 -12.51
N VAL A 35 9.19 4.68 -11.99
CA VAL A 35 8.97 4.29 -10.59
C VAL A 35 8.82 2.77 -10.49
N ASP A 36 9.59 2.15 -9.59
CA ASP A 36 9.50 0.71 -9.33
C ASP A 36 8.15 0.33 -8.74
N GLY A 37 7.66 -0.86 -9.10
CA GLY A 37 6.51 -1.46 -8.44
C GLY A 37 6.82 -1.74 -6.97
N SER A 38 5.82 -1.54 -6.11
CA SER A 38 5.98 -1.72 -4.67
C SER A 38 4.77 -2.38 -4.03
N ASN A 39 5.01 -3.09 -2.93
CA ASN A 39 3.96 -3.48 -2.00
C ASN A 39 4.20 -2.78 -0.67
N ILE A 40 3.16 -2.14 -0.13
CA ILE A 40 3.22 -1.46 1.17
C ILE A 40 2.24 -2.17 2.09
N LEU A 41 2.74 -2.76 3.18
CA LEU A 41 1.93 -3.36 4.23
C LEU A 41 2.00 -2.48 5.47
N HIS A 42 0.85 -2.03 5.97
CA HIS A 42 0.75 -1.46 7.31
C HIS A 42 0.10 -2.48 8.24
N ASP A 43 0.77 -2.78 9.35
CA ASP A 43 0.25 -3.63 10.42
C ASP A 43 0.08 -2.77 11.68
N PHE A 44 -1.18 -2.44 11.99
CA PHE A 44 -1.54 -1.56 13.09
C PHE A 44 -1.43 -2.27 14.44
N LYS A 45 -1.55 -3.60 14.49
CA LYS A 45 -1.36 -4.36 15.74
C LYS A 45 0.11 -4.42 16.12
N ALA A 46 0.98 -4.62 15.14
CA ALA A 46 2.42 -4.65 15.35
C ALA A 46 3.06 -3.24 15.35
N ASN A 47 2.31 -2.20 14.97
CA ASN A 47 2.76 -0.81 14.88
C ASN A 47 3.99 -0.64 13.95
N ILE A 48 3.98 -1.37 12.83
CA ILE A 48 5.05 -1.40 11.82
C ILE A 48 4.49 -1.22 10.42
N SER A 49 5.35 -0.81 9.50
CA SER A 49 5.10 -0.79 8.07
C SER A 49 6.22 -1.52 7.34
N MET A 50 5.88 -2.19 6.24
CA MET A 50 6.84 -2.81 5.34
C MET A 50 6.69 -2.21 3.95
N LEU A 51 7.79 -1.67 3.41
CA LEU A 51 7.89 -1.29 2.00
C LEU A 51 8.73 -2.34 1.28
N MET A 52 8.08 -3.06 0.37
CA MET A 52 8.70 -4.11 -0.44
C MET A 52 8.85 -3.61 -1.88
N LEU A 53 10.04 -3.77 -2.45
CA LEU A 53 10.36 -3.55 -3.86
C LEU A 53 10.68 -4.92 -4.48
N PRO A 54 9.69 -5.67 -5.00
CA PRO A 54 9.86 -7.08 -5.39
C PRO A 54 10.95 -7.29 -6.43
N ASP A 55 11.00 -6.44 -7.46
CA ASP A 55 11.95 -6.55 -8.57
C ASP A 55 13.39 -6.33 -8.12
N LYS A 56 13.58 -5.49 -7.09
CA LYS A 56 14.87 -5.23 -6.47
C LYS A 56 15.21 -6.21 -5.33
N LYS A 57 14.27 -7.05 -4.91
CA LYS A 57 14.39 -7.97 -3.77
C LYS A 57 14.74 -7.23 -2.46
N ILE A 58 14.24 -6.01 -2.30
CA ILE A 58 14.46 -5.18 -1.11
C ILE A 58 13.18 -5.13 -0.30
N CYS A 59 13.32 -5.20 1.03
CA CYS A 59 12.25 -4.98 1.98
C CYS A 59 12.75 -4.08 3.11
N TYR A 60 12.11 -2.92 3.27
CA TYR A 60 12.34 -2.01 4.38
C TYR A 60 11.29 -2.25 5.45
N LEU A 61 11.74 -2.32 6.71
CA LEU A 61 10.87 -2.33 7.88
C LEU A 61 10.94 -0.95 8.53
N LEU A 62 9.79 -0.32 8.69
CA LEU A 62 9.66 1.07 9.14
C LEU A 62 8.67 1.15 10.31
N PRO A 63 8.82 2.11 11.23
CA PRO A 63 7.76 2.44 12.19
C PRO A 63 6.47 2.83 11.47
N LEU A 64 5.32 2.45 12.01
CA LEU A 64 4.03 2.91 11.49
C LEU A 64 3.87 4.42 11.74
N SER A 65 3.45 5.16 10.71
CA SER A 65 3.13 6.57 10.85
C SER A 65 1.87 6.76 11.69
N ARG A 66 1.88 7.74 12.60
CA ARG A 66 0.72 8.07 13.45
C ARG A 66 -0.37 8.83 12.70
N GLU A 67 -0.08 9.32 11.50
CA GLU A 67 -1.01 10.08 10.67
C GLU A 67 -1.87 9.17 9.77
N LEU A 68 -1.55 7.88 9.70
CA LEU A 68 -2.31 6.93 8.89
C LEU A 68 -3.71 6.71 9.49
N PRO A 69 -4.78 6.76 8.66
CA PRO A 69 -6.11 6.42 9.11
C PRO A 69 -6.17 4.95 9.52
N SER A 70 -7.14 4.58 10.35
CA SER A 70 -7.36 3.17 10.67
C SER A 70 -7.82 2.40 9.43
N PRO A 71 -7.59 1.07 9.37
CA PRO A 71 -8.09 0.24 8.27
C PRO A 71 -9.59 0.42 8.02
N LYS A 72 -10.39 0.55 9.08
CA LYS A 72 -11.84 0.78 8.94
C LYS A 72 -12.16 2.14 8.33
N ARG A 73 -11.36 3.16 8.65
CA ARG A 73 -11.53 4.49 8.05
C ARG A 73 -11.18 4.45 6.57
N LEU A 74 -10.04 3.86 6.21
CA LEU A 74 -9.67 3.69 4.80
C LEU A 74 -10.73 2.91 4.03
N GLU A 75 -11.24 1.81 4.58
CA GLU A 75 -12.29 1.00 3.95
C GLU A 75 -13.53 1.82 3.56
N ASN A 76 -13.89 2.82 4.37
CA ASN A 76 -15.04 3.69 4.10
C ASN A 76 -14.72 4.80 3.08
N ASP A 77 -13.45 5.13 2.88
CA ASP A 77 -12.98 6.19 1.98
C ASP A 77 -12.65 5.64 0.56
N LEU A 78 -12.59 4.31 0.38
CA LEU A 78 -12.37 3.60 -0.89
C LEU A 78 -13.66 3.29 -1.66
#